data_AF-A0A7Y0PB82-F1
#
_entry.id   AF-A0A7Y0PB82-F1
#
_cell.length_a   1.000
_cell.length_b   1.000
_cell.length_c   1.000
_cell.angle_alpha   90.00
_cell.angle_beta   90.00
_cell.angle_gamma   90.00
#
_symmetry.space_group_name_H-M   'P 1'
#
loop_
_entity.id
_entity.type
_entity.pdbx_description
1 polymer ?
#
loop_
_entity_poly.entity_id
_entity_poly.type
_entity_poly.pdbx_seq_one_letter_code
_entity_poly.pdbx_strand_id
1 'polypeptide(L)' 'MLIPDVDVAADFFGNRRCSSCGLMGKPGDAHHTDPAAPQAPRPARRIRPEIVEAAAEREAAILGEKEDVE' A
#
# COMPACT_ATOMS: atom_id res chain seq x y z
N MET A 1 -20.94 -5.94 41.54
CA MET A 1 -19.79 -5.11 41.11
C MET A 1 -18.88 -6.00 40.29
N LEU A 2 -18.68 -5.70 39.01
CA LEU A 2 -17.66 -6.36 38.19
C LEU A 2 -16.32 -5.71 38.56
N ILE A 3 -15.42 -6.48 39.17
CA ILE A 3 -14.05 -6.02 39.45
C ILE A 3 -13.33 -6.01 38.10
N PRO A 4 -12.85 -4.86 37.61
CA PRO A 4 -12.08 -4.82 36.38
C PRO A 4 -10.77 -5.60 36.58
N ASP A 5 -10.51 -6.49 35.65
CA ASP A 5 -9.26 -7.26 35.62
C ASP A 5 -8.09 -6.29 35.43
N VAL A 6 -7.13 -6.31 36.35
CA VAL A 6 -5.98 -5.39 36.37
C VAL A 6 -4.98 -5.66 35.26
N ASP A 7 -5.05 -6.85 34.64
CA ASP A 7 -4.21 -7.23 33.52
C ASP A 7 -4.77 -6.73 32.17
N VAL A 8 -6.00 -6.22 32.16
CA VAL A 8 -6.61 -5.62 30.97
C VAL A 8 -6.25 -4.15 30.92
N ALA A 9 -5.37 -3.79 29.98
CA ALA A 9 -5.01 -2.40 29.73
C ALA A 9 -6.26 -1.54 29.53
N ALA A 10 -6.28 -0.33 30.10
CA ALA A 10 -7.47 0.53 30.13
C ALA A 10 -7.99 0.90 28.72
N ASP A 11 -7.13 0.83 27.71
CA ASP A 11 -7.46 1.08 26.30
C ASP A 11 -8.01 -0.14 25.56
N PHE A 12 -7.98 -1.33 26.16
CA PHE A 12 -8.49 -2.58 25.57
C PHE A 12 -9.93 -2.45 25.09
N PHE A 13 -10.81 -1.82 25.87
CA PHE A 13 -12.22 -1.62 25.50
C PHE A 13 -12.43 -0.59 24.38
N GLY A 14 -11.46 0.28 24.12
CA GLY A 14 -11.53 1.30 23.07
C GLY A 14 -10.87 0.88 21.76
N ASN A 15 -10.13 -0.24 21.75
CA ASN A 15 -9.41 -0.74 20.60
C ASN A 15 -10.28 -1.77 19.86
N ARG A 16 -10.31 -1.70 18.53
CA ARG A 16 -10.95 -2.71 17.67
C ARG A 16 -9.89 -3.41 16.84
N ARG A 17 -10.12 -4.70 16.56
CA ARG A 17 -9.29 -5.47 15.64
C ARG A 17 -9.54 -4.98 14.21
N CYS A 18 -8.48 -4.57 13.51
CA CYS A 18 -8.57 -4.24 12.10
C CYS A 18 -8.85 -5.50 11.27
N SER A 19 -9.84 -5.45 10.38
CA SER A 19 -10.19 -6.58 9.51
C SER A 19 -9.15 -6.86 8.42
N SER A 20 -8.28 -5.89 8.11
CA SER A 20 -7.26 -6.00 7.07
C SER A 20 -5.94 -6.56 7.59
N CYS A 21 -5.38 -5.98 8.66
CA CYS A 21 -4.07 -6.38 9.20
C CYS A 21 -4.15 -7.20 10.50
N GLY A 22 -5.31 -7.30 11.12
CA GLY A 22 -5.52 -8.09 12.34
C GLY A 22 -4.96 -7.47 13.63
N LEU A 23 -4.35 -6.28 13.57
CA LEU A 23 -3.85 -5.57 14.75
C LEU A 23 -4.98 -4.90 15.53
N MET A 24 -4.82 -4.78 16.85
CA MET A 24 -5.71 -4.01 17.73
C MET A 24 -5.30 -2.54 17.68
N GLY A 25 -6.27 -1.65 17.49
CA GLY A 25 -6.03 -0.21 17.52
C GLY A 25 -7.28 0.61 17.30
N LYS A 26 -7.09 1.90 17.04
CA LYS A 26 -8.13 2.89 16.76
C LYS A 26 -8.00 3.45 15.33
N PRO A 27 -9.08 4.00 14.76
CA PRO A 27 -9.00 4.75 13.52
C PRO A 27 -7.99 5.92 13.67
N GLY A 28 -7.04 6.02 12.74
CA GLY A 28 -6.01 7.06 12.75
C GLY A 28 -4.69 6.69 13.47
N ASP A 29 -4.58 5.49 14.03
CA ASP A 29 -3.29 4.99 14.54
C ASP A 29 -2.23 4.95 13.42
N ALA A 30 -0.95 5.10 13.76
CA ALA A 30 0.14 5.14 12.79
C ALA A 30 0.19 3.90 11.87
N HIS A 31 -0.26 2.74 12.35
CA HIS A 31 -0.36 1.49 11.58
C HIS A 31 -1.61 1.42 10.68
N HIS A 32 -2.53 2.38 10.80
CA HIS A 32 -3.75 2.54 10.00
C HIS A 32 -3.72 3.89 9.30
N THR A 33 -2.92 3.98 8.23
CA THR A 33 -2.89 5.16 7.37
C THR A 33 -4.25 5.36 6.69
N ASP A 34 -4.75 6.59 6.69
CA ASP A 34 -5.97 6.96 5.98
C ASP A 34 -5.79 6.72 4.46
N PRO A 35 -6.60 5.85 3.82
CA PRO A 35 -6.51 5.59 2.39
C PRO A 35 -6.83 6.82 1.53
N ALA A 36 -7.55 7.81 2.08
CA ALA A 36 -7.84 9.07 1.42
C ALA A 36 -6.76 10.13 1.63
N ALA A 37 -5.77 9.87 2.51
CA ALA A 37 -4.68 10.82 2.72
C ALA A 37 -3.85 10.99 1.44
N PRO A 38 -3.44 12.22 1.11
CA PRO A 38 -2.58 12.47 -0.04
C PRO A 38 -1.25 11.73 0.16
N GLN A 39 -0.92 10.84 -0.78
CA GLN A 39 0.36 10.14 -0.75
C GLN A 39 1.50 11.13 -0.95
N ALA A 40 2.52 11.05 -0.10
CA ALA A 40 3.74 11.82 -0.30
C ALA A 40 4.36 11.47 -1.68
N PRO A 41 4.88 12.46 -2.42
CA PRO A 41 5.53 12.20 -3.70
C PRO A 41 6.70 11.24 -3.49
N ARG A 42 6.72 10.15 -4.25
CA ARG A 42 7.83 9.18 -4.21
C ARG A 42 9.09 9.87 -4.72
N PRO A 43 10.26 9.67 -4.08
CA PRO A 43 11.51 10.22 -4.59
C PRO A 43 11.78 9.66 -5.98
N ALA A 44 12.11 10.54 -6.93
CA ALA A 44 12.50 10.14 -8.28
C ALA A 44 13.75 9.27 -8.21
N ARG A 45 13.62 7.99 -8.58
CA ARG A 45 14.76 7.08 -8.70
C ARG A 45 15.36 7.26 -10.09
N ARG A 46 16.69 7.35 -10.18
CA ARG A 46 17.38 7.24 -11.46
C ARG A 46 17.09 5.85 -12.04
N ILE A 47 16.48 5.82 -13.21
CA ILE A 47 16.26 4.59 -13.98
C ILE A 47 17.60 4.26 -14.65
N ARG A 48 18.01 2.99 -14.59
CA ARG A 48 19.24 2.54 -15.23
C ARG A 48 19.06 2.54 -16.76
N PRO A 49 20.08 2.92 -17.56
CA PRO A 49 19.97 2.96 -19.02
C PRO A 49 19.47 1.65 -19.63
N GLU A 50 19.92 0.51 -19.09
CA GLU A 50 19.52 -0.83 -19.57
C GLU A 50 18.00 -1.09 -19.48
N ILE A 51 17.32 -0.49 -18.49
CA ILE A 51 15.86 -0.61 -18.33
C ILE A 51 15.12 0.22 -19.38
N VAL A 52 15.69 1.37 -19.77
CA VAL A 52 15.12 2.25 -20.77
C VAL A 52 15.19 1.62 -22.15
N GLU A 53 16.33 1.01 -22.49
CA GLU A 53 16.52 0.31 -23.76
C GLU A 53 15.58 -0.89 -23.90
N ALA A 54 15.49 -1.73 -22.85
CA ALA A 54 14.57 -2.87 -22.84
C ALA A 54 13.08 -2.44 -22.91
N ALA A 55 12.73 -1.28 -22.37
CA ALA A 55 11.39 -0.71 -22.51
C ALA A 55 11.12 -0.25 -23.95
N ALA A 56 12.08 0.42 -24.59
CA ALA A 56 11.97 0.86 -25.97
C ALA A 56 11.83 -0.31 -26.96
N GLU A 57 12.60 -1.39 -26.77
CA GLU A 57 12.47 -2.62 -27.57
C GLU A 57 11.08 -3.25 -27.44
N ARG A 58 10.55 -3.30 -26.21
CA ARG A 58 9.18 -3.80 -25.96
C ARG A 58 8.12 -2.93 -26.60
N GLU A 59 8.24 -1.61 -26.50
CA GLU A 59 7.30 -0.68 -27.14
C GLU A 59 7.33 -0.80 -28.66
N ALA A 60 8.51 -0.96 -29.26
CA ALA A 60 8.65 -1.20 -30.70
C ALA A 60 7.99 -2.52 -31.13
N ALA A 61 8.14 -3.60 -30.35
CA ALA A 61 7.47 -4.87 -30.62
C ALA A 61 5.94 -4.76 -30.57
N ILE A 62 5.41 -4.08 -29.55
CA ILE A 62 3.95 -3.85 -29.41
C ILE A 62 3.40 -3.00 -30.56
N LEU A 63 4.18 -2.04 -31.07
CA LEU A 63 3.75 -1.18 -32.17
C LEU A 63 3.84 -1.88 -33.55
N GLY A 64 4.78 -2.81 -33.72
CA GLY A 64 4.97 -3.60 -34.94
C GLY A 64 3.94 -4.73 -35.16
N GLU A 65 3.20 -5.16 -34.12
CA GLU A 65 2.20 -6.25 -34.22
C GLU A 65 0.89 -5.88 -34.96
N LYS A 66 0.81 -4.74 -35.69
CA LYS A 66 -0.42 -4.27 -36.33
C LYS A 66 -0.50 -4.39 -37.85
N GLU A 67 0.52 -4.89 -38.55
CA GLU A 67 0.54 -4.94 -40.02
C GLU A 67 0.06 -6.26 -40.65
N ASP A 68 -0.25 -7.30 -39.86
CA ASP A 68 -0.69 -8.60 -40.39
C ASP A 68 -2.14 -8.94 -39.99
N VAL A 69 -3.09 -8.09 -40.36
CA VAL A 69 -4.51 -8.45 -40.44
C VAL A 69 -4.93 -8.35 -41.91
N GLU A 70 -4.69 -9.42 -42.66
CA GLU A 70 -5.36 -9.67 -43.95
C GLU A 70 -6.86 -9.97 -43.75
#